data_AF-A0AAJ4XGE3-F1
#
_entry.id   AF-A0AAJ4XGE3-F1
#
_cell.length_a   1.000
_cell.length_b   1.000
_cell.length_c   1.000
_cell.angle_alpha   90.00
_cell.angle_beta   90.00
_cell.angle_gamma   90.00
#
_symmetry.space_group_name_H-M   'P 1'
#
loop_
_entity.id
_entity.type
_entity.pdbx_description
1 polymer ?
#
loop_
_entity_poly.entity_id
_entity_poly.type
_entity_poly.pdbx_seq_one_letter_code
_entity_poly.pdbx_strand_id
1 'polypeptide(L)'
;MSTPDNVAIIPERPAEKGYWKNDWQDVADKLMAMLLTLRQNTEGGWEVRANTNGCEIAIYPRKSDEPFSVMPMFRGKTHAAGLTPLEVFTGIRITGFRMMWDTRVQSAHIMRSFSMHEFLFYLVWRGIGPIYKPRDICGIQALRCWDSRANLQKVPDFTTTNMVLGYQSLDQVPGIPAQVEGCVRANVFKAAFYLEARNGGCDITYIGHVDLAAAIPNYILSTLHSELPKCTVRLRDMLLTFGVPPVMIDRRGNIALQYLACNPETRQVSVHATIMQSGTVHLYLDYNKMFTQGVVITNVTGSAAAAISVREHFGTEDGLERRMLALDLMQQGVGGEFRLIIDAADKEGPESGTGPGWW
;
A
#
# COMPACT_ATOMS: atom_id res chain seq x y z
N MET A 1 -26.14 -19.20 17.47
CA MET A 1 -25.56 -18.68 16.22
C MET A 1 -24.08 -19.01 16.26
N SER A 2 -23.68 -20.11 15.62
CA SER A 2 -22.28 -20.46 15.43
C SER A 2 -21.68 -19.43 14.46
N THR A 3 -20.65 -18.70 14.90
CA THR A 3 -19.75 -18.03 13.95
C THR A 3 -19.28 -19.07 12.94
N PRO A 4 -19.38 -18.83 11.62
CA PRO A 4 -18.81 -19.77 10.66
C PRO A 4 -17.30 -19.78 10.90
N ASP A 5 -16.74 -20.92 11.29
CA ASP A 5 -15.33 -21.07 11.72
C ASP A 5 -14.30 -20.75 10.60
N ASN A 6 -14.77 -20.41 9.39
CA ASN A 6 -13.96 -20.20 8.18
C ASN A 6 -14.11 -18.80 7.56
N VAL A 7 -14.50 -17.78 8.32
CA VAL A 7 -14.60 -16.39 7.84
C VAL A 7 -13.49 -15.52 8.45
N ALA A 8 -12.85 -14.69 7.62
CA ALA A 8 -11.89 -13.70 8.09
C ALA A 8 -12.57 -12.58 8.89
N ILE A 9 -12.10 -12.33 10.11
CA ILE A 9 -12.59 -11.27 11.00
C ILE A 9 -11.73 -10.02 10.80
N ILE A 10 -12.22 -9.10 10.00
CA ILE A 10 -11.51 -7.84 9.68
C ILE A 10 -11.77 -6.81 10.78
N PRO A 11 -10.72 -6.23 11.40
CA PRO A 11 -10.89 -5.21 12.43
C PRO A 11 -11.31 -3.88 11.82
N GLU A 12 -12.22 -3.17 12.48
CA GLU A 12 -12.57 -1.79 12.12
C GLU A 12 -11.46 -0.80 12.51
N ARG A 13 -10.72 -1.11 13.57
CA ARG A 13 -9.65 -0.29 14.16
C ARG A 13 -8.35 -1.10 14.30
N PRO A 14 -7.47 -1.14 13.28
CA PRO A 14 -6.24 -1.95 13.34
C PRO A 14 -5.20 -1.42 14.33
N ALA A 15 -5.39 -0.22 14.89
CA ALA A 15 -4.55 0.43 15.90
C ALA A 15 -5.40 1.03 17.05
N GLU A 16 -6.47 0.36 17.48
CA GLU A 16 -7.52 0.90 18.38
C GLU A 16 -7.02 1.75 19.55
N LYS A 17 -5.94 1.32 20.23
CA LYS A 17 -5.38 2.01 21.42
C LYS A 17 -4.04 2.69 21.13
N GLY A 18 -3.75 2.94 19.87
CA GLY A 18 -2.40 3.22 19.38
C GLY A 18 -1.81 2.05 18.59
N TYR A 19 -0.61 2.24 18.07
CA TYR A 19 0.12 1.15 17.42
C TYR A 19 0.43 0.02 18.39
N TRP A 20 0.23 -1.21 17.94
CA TRP A 20 0.54 -2.40 18.72
C TRP A 20 2.05 -2.58 18.84
N LYS A 21 2.49 -3.24 19.91
CA LYS A 21 3.83 -3.82 19.94
C LYS A 21 3.95 -4.82 18.78
N ASN A 22 5.07 -4.78 18.07
CA ASN A 22 5.34 -5.73 17.00
C ASN A 22 5.89 -7.05 17.55
N ASP A 23 5.01 -8.02 17.79
CA ASP A 23 5.42 -9.36 18.20
C ASP A 23 6.05 -10.17 17.04
N TRP A 24 6.05 -9.62 15.82
CA TRP A 24 6.65 -10.21 14.61
C TRP A 24 7.88 -9.44 14.12
N GLN A 25 8.50 -8.62 14.98
CA GLN A 25 9.64 -7.78 14.61
C GLN A 25 10.79 -8.61 14.00
N ASP A 26 11.10 -9.77 14.58
CA ASP A 26 12.14 -10.66 14.07
C ASP A 26 11.84 -11.16 12.64
N VAL A 27 10.56 -11.38 12.31
CA VAL A 27 10.15 -11.80 10.97
C VAL A 27 10.28 -10.64 9.99
N ALA A 28 9.84 -9.44 10.39
CA ALA A 28 9.99 -8.22 9.58
C ALA A 28 11.47 -7.92 9.30
N ASP A 29 12.34 -8.04 10.29
CA ASP A 29 13.77 -7.78 10.13
C ASP A 29 14.45 -8.82 9.24
N LYS A 30 14.12 -10.11 9.39
CA LYS A 30 14.59 -11.17 8.48
C LYS A 30 14.11 -10.95 7.05
N LEU A 31 12.84 -10.57 6.87
CA LEU A 31 12.27 -10.21 5.58
C LEU A 31 13.08 -9.07 4.95
N MET A 32 13.28 -7.97 5.66
CA MET A 32 14.01 -6.81 5.12
C MET A 32 15.47 -7.12 4.82
N ALA A 33 16.17 -7.89 5.67
CA ALA A 33 17.54 -8.32 5.41
C ALA A 33 17.66 -9.16 4.13
N MET A 34 16.72 -10.08 3.93
CA MET A 34 16.65 -10.90 2.71
C MET A 34 16.33 -10.05 1.48
N LEU A 35 15.38 -9.11 1.57
CA LEU A 35 15.00 -8.25 0.44
C LEU A 35 16.09 -7.25 0.05
N LEU A 36 16.85 -6.74 1.01
CA LEU A 36 17.98 -5.84 0.74
C LEU A 36 19.09 -6.50 -0.10
N THR A 37 19.28 -7.81 0.08
CA THR A 37 20.29 -8.58 -0.68
C THR A 37 19.71 -9.31 -1.89
N LEU A 38 18.38 -9.39 -2.03
CA LEU A 38 17.72 -10.21 -3.06
C LEU A 38 18.15 -9.85 -4.49
N ARG A 39 18.25 -8.56 -4.83
CA ARG A 39 18.64 -8.14 -6.18
C ARG A 39 20.08 -8.55 -6.51
N GLN A 40 21.00 -8.42 -5.55
CA GLN A 40 22.38 -8.87 -5.70
C GLN A 40 22.46 -10.39 -5.82
N ASN A 41 21.75 -11.12 -4.95
CA ASN A 41 21.75 -12.59 -4.93
C ASN A 41 21.12 -13.23 -6.18
N THR A 42 20.34 -12.45 -6.93
CA THR A 42 19.62 -12.90 -8.14
C THR A 42 20.20 -12.29 -9.41
N GLU A 43 21.29 -11.54 -9.29
CA GLU A 43 21.98 -10.93 -10.43
C GLU A 43 22.42 -12.00 -11.44
N GLY A 44 22.28 -11.70 -12.73
CA GLY A 44 22.64 -12.61 -13.82
C GLY A 44 21.70 -13.81 -14.05
N GLY A 45 20.80 -14.14 -13.12
CA GLY A 45 19.88 -15.30 -13.27
C GLY A 45 18.50 -14.98 -13.83
N TRP A 46 18.23 -13.71 -14.18
CA TRP A 46 16.94 -13.28 -14.71
C TRP A 46 16.84 -13.53 -16.23
N GLU A 47 15.77 -14.23 -16.63
CA GLU A 47 15.41 -14.42 -18.03
C GLU A 47 14.35 -13.38 -18.44
N VAL A 48 14.72 -12.45 -19.31
CA VAL A 48 13.76 -11.48 -19.87
C VAL A 48 12.76 -12.21 -20.76
N ARG A 49 11.48 -12.05 -20.47
CA ARG A 49 10.37 -12.68 -21.20
C ARG A 49 9.68 -11.73 -22.16
N ALA A 50 9.56 -10.46 -21.78
CA ALA A 50 8.91 -9.45 -22.60
C ALA A 50 9.35 -8.05 -22.20
N ASN A 51 9.15 -7.10 -23.12
CA ASN A 51 9.13 -5.68 -22.83
C ASN A 51 7.83 -5.12 -23.42
N THR A 52 6.97 -4.54 -22.58
CA THR A 52 5.64 -4.07 -22.99
C THR A 52 5.33 -2.75 -22.32
N ASN A 53 5.04 -1.71 -23.10
CA ASN A 53 4.68 -0.36 -22.61
C ASN A 53 5.69 0.22 -21.60
N GLY A 54 6.99 -0.02 -21.83
CA GLY A 54 8.07 0.40 -20.94
C GLY A 54 8.21 -0.43 -19.66
N CYS A 55 7.53 -1.58 -19.59
CA CYS A 55 7.69 -2.58 -18.54
C CYS A 55 8.54 -3.74 -19.01
N GLU A 56 9.71 -3.93 -18.42
CA GLU A 56 10.49 -5.15 -18.59
C GLU A 56 9.93 -6.24 -17.68
N ILE A 57 9.59 -7.37 -18.27
CA ILE A 57 9.09 -8.56 -17.59
C ILE A 57 10.17 -9.63 -17.64
N ALA A 58 10.59 -10.11 -16.48
CA ALA A 58 11.56 -11.18 -16.37
C ALA A 58 11.09 -12.25 -15.37
N ILE A 59 11.60 -13.47 -15.53
CA ILE A 59 11.43 -14.53 -14.55
C ILE A 59 12.80 -15.04 -14.10
N TYR A 60 12.85 -15.56 -12.89
CA TYR A 60 14.01 -16.23 -12.34
C TYR A 60 13.69 -17.73 -12.26
N PRO A 61 14.33 -18.58 -13.07
CA PRO A 61 14.10 -20.02 -13.02
C PRO A 61 14.37 -20.56 -11.62
N ARG A 62 13.50 -21.47 -11.16
CA ARG A 62 13.65 -22.11 -9.86
C ARG A 62 14.97 -22.89 -9.81
N LYS A 63 15.77 -22.67 -8.77
CA LYS A 63 16.92 -23.53 -8.47
C LYS A 63 16.49 -24.77 -7.71
N SER A 64 17.27 -25.84 -7.76
CA SER A 64 16.92 -27.12 -7.12
C SER A 64 16.79 -27.04 -5.59
N ASP A 65 17.48 -26.09 -4.96
CA ASP A 65 17.55 -25.84 -3.52
C ASP A 65 16.46 -24.87 -3.00
N GLU A 66 15.67 -24.25 -3.87
CA GLU A 66 14.58 -23.36 -3.48
C GLU A 66 13.27 -24.12 -3.18
N PRO A 67 12.42 -23.62 -2.25
CA PRO A 67 11.09 -24.16 -2.02
C PRO A 67 10.34 -24.36 -3.34
N PHE A 68 9.62 -25.47 -3.44
CA PHE A 68 8.86 -25.74 -4.65
C PHE A 68 7.73 -24.70 -4.79
N SER A 69 7.80 -23.92 -5.87
CA SER A 69 6.65 -23.19 -6.40
C SER A 69 6.47 -23.55 -7.86
N VAL A 70 5.21 -23.78 -8.24
CA VAL A 70 4.82 -23.91 -9.65
C VAL A 70 5.07 -22.59 -10.39
N MET A 71 5.00 -21.46 -9.68
CA MET A 71 5.29 -20.14 -10.23
C MET A 71 6.76 -19.77 -9.94
N PRO A 72 7.61 -19.61 -10.98
CA PRO A 72 8.93 -19.04 -10.80
C PRO A 72 8.81 -17.63 -10.23
N MET A 73 9.85 -17.21 -9.52
CA MET A 73 9.94 -15.83 -9.10
C MET A 73 9.94 -14.92 -10.34
N PHE A 74 9.20 -13.82 -10.27
CA PHE A 74 8.98 -12.93 -11.39
C PHE A 74 9.37 -11.50 -11.02
N ARG A 75 9.68 -10.70 -12.05
CA ARG A 75 10.04 -9.29 -11.93
C ARG A 75 9.33 -8.46 -12.98
N GLY A 76 8.74 -7.35 -12.54
CA GLY A 76 8.34 -6.24 -13.40
C GLY A 76 9.19 -5.02 -13.09
N LYS A 77 9.71 -4.34 -14.12
CA LYS A 77 10.48 -3.10 -13.96
C LYS A 77 9.96 -2.04 -14.92
N THR A 78 9.65 -0.86 -14.40
CA THR A 78 9.25 0.32 -15.19
C THR A 78 9.86 1.59 -14.60
N HIS A 79 9.75 2.69 -15.34
CA HIS A 79 10.13 4.02 -14.89
C HIS A 79 8.91 4.94 -14.91
N ALA A 80 8.72 5.69 -13.83
CA ALA A 80 7.65 6.66 -13.65
C ALA A 80 8.23 8.08 -13.62
N ALA A 81 8.29 8.72 -14.79
CA ALA A 81 8.81 10.08 -14.93
C ALA A 81 7.96 11.08 -14.14
N GLY A 82 8.61 12.04 -13.46
CA GLY A 82 7.94 13.11 -12.72
C GLY A 82 7.29 12.68 -11.39
N LEU A 83 7.40 11.40 -10.99
CA LEU A 83 6.90 10.90 -9.71
C LEU A 83 8.05 10.59 -8.76
N THR A 84 7.91 10.98 -7.50
CA THR A 84 8.86 10.64 -6.42
C THR A 84 8.62 9.23 -5.88
N PRO A 85 9.60 8.60 -5.21
CA PRO A 85 9.40 7.33 -4.51
C PRO A 85 8.25 7.35 -3.51
N LEU A 86 8.07 8.45 -2.75
CA LEU A 86 6.98 8.59 -1.78
C LEU A 86 5.60 8.57 -2.44
N GLU A 87 5.45 9.26 -3.57
CA GLU A 87 4.19 9.33 -4.31
C GLU A 87 3.82 7.95 -4.88
N VAL A 88 4.80 7.24 -5.45
CA VAL A 88 4.60 5.85 -5.92
C VAL A 88 4.26 4.91 -4.77
N PHE A 89 4.97 5.00 -3.64
CA PHE A 89 4.70 4.22 -2.44
C PHE A 89 3.26 4.41 -1.96
N THR A 90 2.77 5.64 -1.97
CA THR A 90 1.41 5.96 -1.53
C THR A 90 0.36 5.34 -2.46
N GLY A 91 0.62 5.32 -3.78
CA GLY A 91 -0.20 4.58 -4.75
C GLY A 91 -0.29 3.07 -4.47
N ILE A 92 0.74 2.49 -3.85
CA ILE A 92 0.73 1.08 -3.40
C ILE A 92 -0.04 0.90 -2.09
N ARG A 93 0.13 1.86 -1.17
CA ARG A 93 -0.32 1.77 0.21
C ARG A 93 -1.81 2.02 0.41
N ILE A 94 -2.41 2.91 -0.39
CA ILE A 94 -3.83 3.27 -0.27
C ILE A 94 -4.68 2.20 -0.95
N THR A 95 -5.38 1.38 -0.16
CA THR A 95 -6.15 0.23 -0.67
C THR A 95 -7.14 0.62 -1.76
N GLY A 96 -7.89 1.72 -1.59
CA GLY A 96 -8.82 2.23 -2.60
C GLY A 96 -8.15 2.51 -3.95
N PHE A 97 -6.94 3.08 -3.90
CA PHE A 97 -6.15 3.35 -5.09
C PHE A 97 -5.55 2.06 -5.68
N ARG A 98 -5.09 1.15 -4.81
CA ARG A 98 -4.55 -0.16 -5.21
C ARG A 98 -5.53 -0.99 -6.03
N MET A 99 -6.80 -0.99 -5.65
CA MET A 99 -7.83 -1.73 -6.37
C MET A 99 -8.05 -1.24 -7.82
N MET A 100 -7.62 -0.01 -8.16
CA MET A 100 -7.70 0.48 -9.54
C MET A 100 -6.62 -0.11 -10.45
N TRP A 101 -5.37 -0.18 -9.98
CA TRP A 101 -4.27 -0.66 -10.81
C TRP A 101 -3.99 -2.15 -10.63
N ASP A 102 -4.27 -2.74 -9.47
CA ASP A 102 -4.01 -4.14 -9.16
C ASP A 102 -5.24 -5.01 -9.48
N THR A 103 -5.43 -5.32 -10.76
CA THR A 103 -6.55 -6.12 -11.32
C THR A 103 -6.76 -7.49 -10.67
N ARG A 104 -5.77 -8.00 -9.91
CA ARG A 104 -5.87 -9.28 -9.24
C ARG A 104 -6.34 -9.15 -7.80
N VAL A 105 -6.17 -7.99 -7.16
CA VAL A 105 -6.68 -7.77 -5.81
C VAL A 105 -8.19 -7.62 -5.84
N GLN A 106 -8.87 -8.45 -5.06
CA GLN A 106 -10.30 -8.39 -4.80
C GLN A 106 -10.57 -7.55 -3.54
N SER A 107 -9.79 -7.77 -2.49
CA SER A 107 -9.85 -7.02 -1.24
C SER A 107 -8.48 -7.03 -0.56
N ALA A 108 -8.22 -6.02 0.27
CA ALA A 108 -7.02 -5.93 1.09
C ALA A 108 -7.32 -5.16 2.38
N HIS A 109 -6.84 -5.70 3.50
CA HIS A 109 -7.15 -5.21 4.83
C HIS A 109 -5.90 -5.19 5.70
N ILE A 110 -5.85 -4.22 6.60
CA ILE A 110 -4.87 -4.18 7.67
C ILE A 110 -5.49 -4.89 8.87
N MET A 111 -4.83 -5.94 9.34
CA MET A 111 -5.30 -6.77 10.47
C MET A 111 -4.78 -6.25 11.81
N ARG A 112 -3.58 -5.65 11.80
CA ARG A 112 -2.98 -5.07 13.00
C ARG A 112 -1.84 -4.14 12.60
N SER A 113 -1.83 -2.91 13.10
CA SER A 113 -0.78 -1.92 12.78
C SER A 113 0.26 -1.80 13.89
N PHE A 114 1.54 -1.88 13.53
CA PHE A 114 2.68 -1.62 14.43
C PHE A 114 3.30 -0.24 14.18
N SER A 115 3.09 0.29 12.99
CA SER A 115 3.32 1.67 12.61
C SER A 115 2.42 2.02 11.42
N MET A 116 2.57 3.21 10.85
CA MET A 116 1.88 3.61 9.62
C MET A 116 2.26 2.72 8.41
N HIS A 117 3.46 2.13 8.44
CA HIS A 117 4.07 1.43 7.30
C HIS A 117 4.43 -0.03 7.56
N GLU A 118 4.28 -0.51 8.79
CA GLU A 118 4.54 -1.89 9.21
C GLU A 118 3.30 -2.47 9.91
N PHE A 119 2.73 -3.53 9.33
CA PHE A 119 1.45 -4.08 9.77
C PHE A 119 1.23 -5.51 9.28
N LEU A 120 0.33 -6.22 9.96
CA LEU A 120 -0.23 -7.47 9.46
C LEU A 120 -1.31 -7.17 8.43
N PHE A 121 -1.32 -7.91 7.33
CA PHE A 121 -2.29 -7.75 6.26
C PHE A 121 -3.06 -9.06 6.01
N TYR A 122 -4.25 -8.88 5.45
CA TYR A 122 -5.03 -9.93 4.80
C TYR A 122 -5.46 -9.42 3.44
N LEU A 123 -5.23 -10.19 2.38
CA LEU A 123 -5.63 -9.82 1.03
C LEU A 123 -6.22 -11.03 0.31
N VAL A 124 -7.13 -10.77 -0.61
CA VAL A 124 -7.73 -11.77 -1.48
C VAL A 124 -7.41 -11.41 -2.92
N TRP A 125 -6.84 -12.36 -3.65
CA TRP A 125 -6.72 -12.33 -5.09
C TRP A 125 -7.92 -13.00 -5.75
N ARG A 126 -8.43 -12.37 -6.80
CA ARG A 126 -9.56 -12.85 -7.61
C ARG A 126 -9.29 -14.26 -8.16
N GLY A 127 -10.31 -15.01 -8.50
CA GLY A 127 -10.16 -16.22 -9.33
C GLY A 127 -9.78 -15.91 -10.78
N ILE A 128 -9.55 -16.95 -11.60
CA ILE A 128 -9.46 -16.84 -13.07
C ILE A 128 -10.48 -17.79 -13.67
N GLY A 129 -11.54 -17.22 -14.23
CA GLY A 129 -12.69 -18.00 -14.71
C GLY A 129 -13.35 -18.81 -13.58
N PRO A 130 -14.22 -19.77 -13.93
CA PRO A 130 -14.95 -20.58 -12.95
C PRO A 130 -14.09 -21.68 -12.29
N ILE A 131 -12.93 -22.01 -12.87
CA ILE A 131 -12.13 -23.18 -12.48
C ILE A 131 -11.08 -22.82 -11.43
N TYR A 132 -10.52 -21.60 -11.48
CA TYR A 132 -9.42 -21.20 -10.61
C TYR A 132 -9.95 -20.30 -9.49
N LYS A 133 -10.10 -20.88 -8.30
CA LYS A 133 -10.66 -20.20 -7.11
C LYS A 133 -9.87 -18.95 -6.70
N PRO A 134 -10.48 -18.00 -5.99
CA PRO A 134 -9.75 -16.93 -5.30
C PRO A 134 -8.64 -17.46 -4.39
N ARG A 135 -7.60 -16.65 -4.19
CA ARG A 135 -6.49 -16.95 -3.28
C ARG A 135 -6.49 -15.96 -2.13
N ASP A 136 -6.52 -16.41 -0.90
CA ASP A 136 -6.29 -15.53 0.24
C ASP A 136 -4.83 -15.61 0.69
N ILE A 137 -4.31 -14.49 1.18
CA ILE A 137 -2.94 -14.35 1.69
C ILE A 137 -3.03 -13.52 2.97
N CYS A 138 -2.45 -14.02 4.06
CA CYS A 138 -2.21 -13.24 5.26
C CYS A 138 -0.72 -13.20 5.57
N GLY A 139 -0.24 -12.09 6.11
CA GLY A 139 1.18 -11.90 6.31
C GLY A 139 1.55 -10.59 6.97
N ILE A 140 2.83 -10.24 6.87
CA ILE A 140 3.40 -8.98 7.36
C ILE A 140 3.92 -8.14 6.19
N GLN A 141 3.64 -6.84 6.25
CA GLN A 141 4.27 -5.83 5.42
C GLN A 141 5.31 -5.07 6.25
N ALA A 142 6.49 -4.85 5.70
CA ALA A 142 7.54 -4.03 6.31
C ALA A 142 8.11 -3.02 5.30
N LEU A 143 8.58 -1.88 5.79
CA LEU A 143 9.17 -0.81 4.99
C LEU A 143 10.55 -0.43 5.53
N ARG A 144 11.50 -0.18 4.62
CA ARG A 144 12.71 0.58 4.91
C ARG A 144 12.87 1.62 3.81
N CYS A 145 13.34 2.80 4.19
CA CYS A 145 13.47 3.94 3.30
C CYS A 145 14.69 4.76 3.67
N TRP A 146 15.30 5.42 2.68
CA TRP A 146 16.53 6.17 2.83
C TRP A 146 16.45 7.50 2.10
N ASP A 147 17.14 8.49 2.65
CA ASP A 147 17.37 9.78 2.00
C ASP A 147 18.48 9.70 0.93
N SER A 148 18.73 10.82 0.27
CA SER A 148 19.78 10.97 -0.75
C SER A 148 21.21 10.74 -0.23
N ARG A 149 21.41 10.76 1.09
CA ARG A 149 22.69 10.49 1.77
C ARG A 149 22.79 9.06 2.28
N ALA A 150 21.85 8.19 1.89
CA ALA A 150 21.72 6.81 2.34
C ALA A 150 21.51 6.66 3.87
N ASN A 151 21.02 7.69 4.55
CA ASN A 151 20.60 7.58 5.94
C ASN A 151 19.24 6.86 6.01
N LEU A 152 19.12 5.88 6.90
CA LEU A 152 17.85 5.22 7.13
C LEU A 152 16.85 6.19 7.75
N GLN A 153 15.68 6.31 7.14
CA GLN A 153 14.57 7.11 7.61
C GLN A 153 13.54 6.24 8.32
N LYS A 154 13.00 6.74 9.44
CA LYS A 154 11.89 6.10 10.17
C LYS A 154 10.54 6.33 9.50
N VAL A 155 10.37 7.50 8.90
CA VAL A 155 9.15 7.94 8.22
C VAL A 155 9.58 8.47 6.86
N PRO A 156 9.02 7.94 5.77
CA PRO A 156 9.32 8.44 4.44
C PRO A 156 8.70 9.83 4.25
N ASP A 157 9.39 10.69 3.52
CA ASP A 157 8.92 12.01 3.12
C ASP A 157 9.49 12.38 1.75
N PHE A 158 9.31 13.63 1.30
CA PHE A 158 9.72 14.03 -0.05
C PHE A 158 11.25 14.05 -0.24
N THR A 159 12.04 13.91 0.83
CA THR A 159 13.49 13.73 0.75
C THR A 159 13.90 12.26 0.56
N THR A 160 12.95 11.33 0.70
CA THR A 160 13.18 9.90 0.49
C THR A 160 13.49 9.61 -0.97
N THR A 161 14.68 9.06 -1.23
CA THR A 161 15.11 8.70 -2.58
C THR A 161 15.08 7.21 -2.84
N ASN A 162 15.08 6.37 -1.79
CA ASN A 162 15.06 4.91 -1.94
C ASN A 162 14.09 4.29 -0.95
N MET A 163 13.28 3.33 -1.40
CA MET A 163 12.36 2.57 -0.55
C MET A 163 12.34 1.11 -0.94
N VAL A 164 12.28 0.23 0.07
CA VAL A 164 12.00 -1.19 -0.10
C VAL A 164 10.79 -1.54 0.75
N LEU A 165 9.70 -1.89 0.07
CA LEU A 165 8.44 -2.32 0.65
C LEU A 165 8.28 -3.82 0.48
N GLY A 166 8.34 -4.57 1.59
CA GLY A 166 8.35 -6.03 1.60
C GLY A 166 7.03 -6.64 2.07
N TYR A 167 6.74 -7.84 1.57
CA TYR A 167 5.64 -8.70 1.99
C TYR A 167 6.11 -10.14 2.19
N GLN A 168 5.63 -10.79 3.25
CA GLN A 168 5.82 -12.21 3.50
C GLN A 168 4.59 -12.80 4.20
N SER A 169 4.20 -14.01 3.81
CA SER A 169 3.12 -14.75 4.46
C SER A 169 3.51 -15.20 5.87
N LEU A 170 2.49 -15.28 6.73
CA LEU A 170 2.59 -15.84 8.08
C LEU A 170 1.62 -17.00 8.21
N ASP A 171 2.01 -18.02 8.97
CA ASP A 171 1.15 -19.20 9.23
C ASP A 171 -0.11 -18.81 9.99
N GLN A 172 -0.01 -17.83 10.90
CA GLN A 172 -1.10 -17.36 11.72
C GLN A 172 -1.12 -15.83 11.80
N VAL A 173 -2.30 -15.27 11.56
CA VAL A 173 -2.61 -13.86 11.75
C VAL A 173 -3.89 -13.78 12.58
N PRO A 174 -3.95 -13.00 13.67
CA PRO A 174 -5.15 -12.88 14.49
C PRO A 174 -6.38 -12.50 13.66
N GLY A 175 -7.49 -13.25 13.85
CA GLY A 175 -8.73 -13.06 13.12
C GLY A 175 -8.80 -13.74 11.76
N ILE A 176 -7.73 -14.38 11.28
CA ILE A 176 -7.71 -15.12 10.01
C ILE A 176 -7.67 -16.63 10.30
N PRO A 177 -8.71 -17.40 9.90
CA PRO A 177 -8.71 -18.84 10.06
C PRO A 177 -7.68 -19.52 9.13
N ALA A 178 -7.36 -20.78 9.42
CA ALA A 178 -6.45 -21.58 8.59
C ALA A 178 -7.00 -21.82 7.17
N GLN A 179 -8.32 -21.87 7.05
CA GLN A 179 -9.04 -21.95 5.78
C GLN A 179 -10.11 -20.87 5.75
N VAL A 180 -10.09 -20.04 4.71
CA VAL A 180 -11.15 -19.07 4.46
C VAL A 180 -12.10 -19.63 3.41
N GLU A 181 -13.40 -19.58 3.68
CA GLU A 181 -14.42 -20.05 2.76
C GLU A 181 -14.27 -19.41 1.37
N GLY A 182 -14.36 -20.23 0.32
CA GLY A 182 -14.24 -19.79 -1.06
C GLY A 182 -12.82 -19.49 -1.54
N CYS A 183 -11.82 -19.53 -0.66
CA CYS A 183 -10.42 -19.22 -1.01
C CYS A 183 -9.51 -20.45 -0.91
N VAL A 184 -8.38 -20.38 -1.62
CA VAL A 184 -7.22 -21.25 -1.44
C VAL A 184 -6.10 -20.42 -0.83
N ARG A 185 -5.53 -20.85 0.30
CA ARG A 185 -4.42 -20.12 0.94
C ARG A 185 -3.18 -20.17 0.07
N ALA A 186 -2.74 -19.01 -0.39
CA ALA A 186 -1.45 -18.83 -1.05
C ALA A 186 -0.39 -18.41 -0.03
N ASN A 187 0.87 -18.73 -0.34
CA ASN A 187 2.02 -18.45 0.51
C ASN A 187 3.02 -17.56 -0.24
N VAL A 188 3.16 -16.31 0.20
CA VAL A 188 4.18 -15.39 -0.30
C VAL A 188 5.48 -15.66 0.45
N PHE A 189 6.42 -16.32 -0.21
CA PHE A 189 7.77 -16.51 0.34
C PHE A 189 8.48 -15.17 0.52
N LYS A 190 8.39 -14.32 -0.50
CA LYS A 190 8.95 -12.98 -0.55
C LYS A 190 8.31 -12.19 -1.69
N ALA A 191 7.92 -10.97 -1.43
CA ALA A 191 7.63 -10.01 -2.47
C ALA A 191 8.12 -8.62 -2.06
N ALA A 192 8.57 -7.82 -3.02
CA ALA A 192 9.05 -6.48 -2.74
C ALA A 192 8.82 -5.50 -3.89
N PHE A 193 8.46 -4.28 -3.52
CA PHE A 193 8.65 -3.11 -4.37
C PHE A 193 9.93 -2.39 -3.96
N TYR A 194 10.79 -2.13 -4.94
CA TYR A 194 11.92 -1.24 -4.84
C TYR A 194 11.57 0.03 -5.61
N LEU A 195 11.63 1.16 -4.91
CA LEU A 195 11.28 2.48 -5.44
C LEU A 195 12.52 3.37 -5.32
N GLU A 196 13.05 3.81 -6.45
CA GLU A 196 14.35 4.47 -6.51
C GLU A 196 14.26 5.75 -7.32
N ALA A 197 14.59 6.89 -6.72
CA ALA A 197 14.63 8.16 -7.41
C ALA A 197 15.72 8.12 -8.50
N ARG A 198 15.33 8.37 -9.75
CA ARG A 198 16.23 8.35 -10.89
C ARG A 198 15.73 9.28 -11.98
N ASN A 199 16.64 10.05 -12.61
CA ASN A 199 16.34 10.87 -13.80
C ASN A 199 15.07 11.76 -13.66
N GLY A 200 14.83 12.35 -12.49
CA GLY A 200 13.65 13.18 -12.25
C GLY A 200 12.32 12.41 -12.13
N GLY A 201 12.38 11.10 -11.85
CA GLY A 201 11.24 10.25 -11.59
C GLY A 201 11.59 9.11 -10.64
N CYS A 202 10.84 8.01 -10.72
CA CYS A 202 11.00 6.84 -9.87
C CYS A 202 11.12 5.57 -10.72
N ASP A 203 12.24 4.86 -10.58
CA ASP A 203 12.36 3.47 -11.03
C ASP A 203 11.54 2.60 -10.09
N ILE A 204 10.61 1.82 -10.65
CA ILE A 204 9.73 0.91 -9.93
C ILE A 204 10.10 -0.51 -10.32
N THR A 205 10.55 -1.31 -9.36
CA THR A 205 10.75 -2.74 -9.57
C THR A 205 9.92 -3.53 -8.59
N TYR A 206 9.06 -4.41 -9.10
CA TYR A 206 8.35 -5.39 -8.29
C TYR A 206 8.96 -6.77 -8.52
N ILE A 207 9.31 -7.46 -7.43
CA ILE A 207 9.73 -8.86 -7.43
C ILE A 207 8.75 -9.65 -6.58
N GLY A 208 8.23 -10.77 -7.09
CA GLY A 208 7.34 -11.65 -6.36
C GLY A 208 7.75 -13.11 -6.47
N HIS A 209 7.77 -13.81 -5.34
CA HIS A 209 7.89 -15.27 -5.25
C HIS A 209 6.79 -15.80 -4.33
N VAL A 210 5.86 -16.52 -4.94
CA VAL A 210 4.63 -16.97 -4.30
C VAL A 210 4.34 -18.41 -4.70
N ASP A 211 3.90 -19.21 -3.74
CA ASP A 211 3.21 -20.46 -3.99
C ASP A 211 1.70 -20.20 -3.96
N LEU A 212 1.02 -20.43 -5.08
CA LEU A 212 -0.42 -20.18 -5.20
C LEU A 212 -1.28 -21.36 -4.76
N ALA A 213 -0.60 -22.42 -4.29
CA ALA A 213 -1.15 -23.70 -3.90
C ALA A 213 -2.03 -24.36 -4.98
N ALA A 214 -2.34 -25.64 -4.74
CA ALA A 214 -3.09 -26.50 -5.64
C ALA A 214 -2.49 -26.61 -7.06
N ALA A 215 -3.01 -27.55 -7.85
CA ALA A 215 -2.61 -27.67 -9.25
C ALA A 215 -3.10 -26.46 -10.06
N ILE A 216 -2.20 -25.85 -10.83
CA ILE A 216 -2.50 -24.69 -11.69
C ILE A 216 -2.44 -25.17 -13.15
N PRO A 217 -3.53 -25.05 -13.93
CA PRO A 217 -3.49 -25.33 -15.35
C PRO A 217 -2.47 -24.42 -16.07
N ASN A 218 -1.70 -24.98 -17.01
CA ASN A 218 -0.61 -24.26 -17.71
C ASN A 218 -1.04 -22.95 -18.37
N TYR A 219 -2.26 -22.87 -18.91
CA TYR A 219 -2.76 -21.64 -19.51
C TYR A 219 -2.96 -20.53 -18.46
N ILE A 220 -3.39 -20.88 -17.25
CA ILE A 220 -3.53 -19.93 -16.13
C ILE A 220 -2.15 -19.49 -15.65
N LEU A 221 -1.22 -20.43 -15.52
CA LEU A 221 0.15 -20.13 -15.13
C LEU A 221 0.80 -19.15 -16.12
N SER A 222 0.61 -19.38 -17.42
CA SER A 222 1.10 -18.49 -18.49
C SER A 222 0.51 -17.09 -18.39
N THR A 223 -0.79 -16.98 -18.12
CA THR A 223 -1.45 -15.68 -17.87
C THR A 223 -0.84 -14.99 -16.65
N LEU A 224 -0.65 -15.70 -15.54
CA LEU A 224 -0.08 -15.12 -14.31
C LEU A 224 1.36 -14.63 -14.50
N HIS A 225 2.20 -15.38 -15.24
CA HIS A 225 3.57 -14.95 -15.58
C HIS A 225 3.60 -13.63 -16.35
N SER A 226 2.62 -13.41 -17.23
CA SER A 226 2.53 -12.18 -18.02
C SER A 226 1.93 -11.03 -17.21
N GLU A 227 0.90 -11.30 -16.41
CA GLU A 227 0.06 -10.25 -15.81
C GLU A 227 0.57 -9.72 -14.47
N LEU A 228 1.13 -10.57 -13.59
CA LEU A 228 1.58 -10.13 -12.27
C LEU A 228 2.72 -9.09 -12.33
N PRO A 229 3.76 -9.25 -13.18
CA PRO A 229 4.83 -8.25 -13.34
C PRO A 229 4.32 -6.88 -13.84
N LYS A 230 3.26 -6.87 -14.66
CA LYS A 230 2.65 -5.64 -15.21
C LYS A 230 1.95 -4.78 -14.15
N CYS A 231 1.90 -5.20 -12.90
CA CYS A 231 1.33 -4.38 -11.84
C CYS A 231 2.10 -3.04 -11.69
N THR A 232 3.41 -3.04 -11.96
CA THR A 232 4.27 -1.85 -11.91
C THR A 232 3.88 -0.81 -12.96
N VAL A 233 3.62 -1.24 -14.20
CA VAL A 233 3.20 -0.35 -15.29
C VAL A 233 1.79 0.18 -15.08
N ARG A 234 0.87 -0.67 -14.58
CA ARG A 234 -0.48 -0.24 -14.21
C ARG A 234 -0.47 0.79 -13.09
N LEU A 235 0.36 0.61 -12.07
CA LEU A 235 0.56 1.58 -10.99
C LEU A 235 1.04 2.93 -11.54
N ARG A 236 2.11 2.92 -12.36
CA ARG A 236 2.63 4.12 -13.03
C ARG A 236 1.52 4.82 -13.80
N ASP A 237 0.82 4.10 -14.67
CA ASP A 237 -0.18 4.65 -15.57
C ASP A 237 -1.36 5.25 -14.77
N MET A 238 -1.79 4.61 -13.68
CA MET A 238 -2.84 5.15 -12.82
C MET A 238 -2.40 6.42 -12.10
N LEU A 239 -1.19 6.47 -11.53
CA LEU A 239 -0.67 7.69 -10.89
C LEU A 239 -0.51 8.84 -11.90
N LEU A 240 -0.02 8.55 -13.10
CA LEU A 240 0.11 9.53 -14.17
C LEU A 240 -1.24 9.96 -14.74
N THR A 241 -2.28 9.14 -14.67
CA THR A 241 -3.60 9.48 -15.22
C THR A 241 -4.47 10.22 -14.20
N PHE A 242 -4.58 9.68 -12.98
CA PHE A 242 -5.51 10.16 -11.95
C PHE A 242 -4.86 11.09 -10.92
N GLY A 243 -3.53 11.15 -10.89
CA GLY A 243 -2.78 11.89 -9.88
C GLY A 243 -2.41 11.03 -8.67
N VAL A 244 -1.65 11.62 -7.76
CA VAL A 244 -1.16 10.93 -6.56
C VAL A 244 -2.24 10.93 -5.48
N PRO A 245 -2.57 9.77 -4.88
CA PRO A 245 -3.47 9.73 -3.73
C PRO A 245 -2.86 10.45 -2.51
N PRO A 246 -3.68 10.80 -1.50
CA PRO A 246 -3.22 11.56 -0.32
C PRO A 246 -2.05 10.90 0.40
N VAL A 247 -1.02 11.70 0.73
CA VAL A 247 0.20 11.24 1.41
C VAL A 247 0.22 11.80 2.84
N MET A 248 0.20 10.91 3.84
CA MET A 248 0.31 11.29 5.24
C MET A 248 1.77 11.25 5.71
N ILE A 249 2.25 12.34 6.29
CA ILE A 249 3.62 12.49 6.79
C ILE A 249 3.56 12.86 8.28
N ASP A 250 3.87 11.88 9.14
CA ASP A 250 3.90 12.03 10.60
C ASP A 250 5.29 11.73 11.16
N ARG A 251 6.20 12.71 11.07
CA ARG A 251 7.61 12.55 11.49
C ARG A 251 7.79 12.28 12.98
N ARG A 252 6.82 12.71 13.80
CA ARG A 252 6.92 12.67 15.26
C ARG A 252 6.12 11.53 15.87
N GLY A 253 5.29 10.84 15.10
CA GLY A 253 4.40 9.80 15.63
C GLY A 253 3.25 10.41 16.44
N ASN A 254 2.73 11.55 15.98
CA ASN A 254 1.62 12.25 16.62
C ASN A 254 0.30 11.50 16.50
N ILE A 255 0.16 10.59 15.54
CA ILE A 255 -1.05 9.79 15.33
C ILE A 255 -0.80 8.28 15.24
N ALA A 256 -1.78 7.51 15.70
CA ALA A 256 -1.96 6.13 15.29
C ALA A 256 -3.02 6.09 14.20
N LEU A 257 -2.59 5.82 12.96
CA LEU A 257 -3.48 5.80 11.81
C LEU A 257 -4.31 4.51 11.80
N GLN A 258 -5.64 4.64 11.87
CA GLN A 258 -6.56 3.51 11.68
C GLN A 258 -6.73 3.24 10.18
N TYR A 259 -7.08 4.28 9.42
CA TYR A 259 -7.14 4.23 7.97
C TYR A 259 -6.92 5.60 7.33
N LEU A 260 -6.32 5.56 6.14
CA LEU A 260 -6.33 6.64 5.16
C LEU A 260 -6.95 6.06 3.90
N ALA A 261 -8.12 6.57 3.55
CA ALA A 261 -8.87 6.14 2.38
C ALA A 261 -9.00 7.30 1.39
N CYS A 262 -8.94 6.98 0.10
CA CYS A 262 -9.27 7.88 -0.99
C CYS A 262 -10.19 7.12 -1.92
N ASN A 263 -11.40 7.64 -2.13
CA ASN A 263 -12.26 7.15 -3.18
C ASN A 263 -11.79 7.80 -4.49
N PRO A 264 -11.33 7.03 -5.49
CA PRO A 264 -10.77 7.61 -6.70
C PRO A 264 -11.81 8.28 -7.61
N GLU A 265 -13.06 7.82 -7.59
CA GLU A 265 -14.14 8.38 -8.40
C GLU A 265 -14.61 9.72 -7.83
N THR A 266 -14.91 9.75 -6.53
CA THR A 266 -15.45 10.94 -5.87
C THR A 266 -14.37 11.88 -5.34
N ARG A 267 -13.10 11.45 -5.39
CA ARG A 267 -11.93 12.10 -4.79
C ARG A 267 -12.08 12.40 -3.29
N GLN A 268 -13.03 11.78 -2.62
CA GLN A 268 -13.21 11.96 -1.19
C GLN A 268 -12.07 11.27 -0.43
N VAL A 269 -11.45 12.02 0.48
CA VAL A 269 -10.43 11.54 1.40
C VAL A 269 -11.03 11.37 2.79
N SER A 270 -10.76 10.23 3.41
CA SER A 270 -11.11 9.98 4.81
C SER A 270 -9.87 9.61 5.59
N VAL A 271 -9.57 10.41 6.62
CA VAL A 271 -8.54 10.12 7.63
C VAL A 271 -9.26 9.68 8.90
N HIS A 272 -8.84 8.56 9.48
CA HIS A 272 -9.25 8.16 10.82
C HIS A 272 -8.05 7.75 11.63
N ALA A 273 -7.87 8.41 12.77
CA ALA A 273 -6.70 8.24 13.61
C ALA A 273 -6.97 8.57 15.07
N THR A 274 -6.13 8.00 15.93
CA THR A 274 -6.05 8.35 17.35
C THR A 274 -4.92 9.34 17.55
N ILE A 275 -5.14 10.41 18.31
CA ILE A 275 -4.08 11.37 18.65
C ILE A 275 -3.19 10.75 19.74
N MET A 276 -1.91 10.55 19.44
CA MET A 276 -0.94 9.97 20.38
C MET A 276 -0.22 11.05 21.19
N GLN A 277 0.00 12.22 20.60
CA GLN A 277 0.58 13.39 21.23
C GLN A 277 0.21 14.66 20.45
N SER A 278 0.34 15.81 21.09
CA SER A 278 0.16 17.10 20.41
C SER A 278 1.28 17.38 19.41
N GLY A 279 0.96 18.15 18.38
CA GLY A 279 1.90 18.50 17.31
C GLY A 279 1.19 18.64 15.97
N THR A 280 1.96 18.61 14.89
CA THR A 280 1.43 18.76 13.53
C THR A 280 1.74 17.52 12.71
N VAL A 281 0.74 17.05 11.96
CA VAL A 281 0.88 16.04 10.92
C VAL A 281 0.57 16.68 9.57
N HIS A 282 1.28 16.29 8.51
CA HIS A 282 1.06 16.85 7.19
C HIS A 282 0.35 15.84 6.28
N LEU A 283 -0.67 16.32 5.56
CA LEU A 283 -1.38 15.57 4.53
C LEU A 283 -1.15 16.28 3.21
N TYR A 284 -0.32 15.70 2.34
CA TYR A 284 -0.15 16.18 0.98
C TYR A 284 -1.28 15.66 0.10
N LEU A 285 -1.76 16.56 -0.77
CA LEU A 285 -2.79 16.31 -1.75
C LEU A 285 -2.25 16.78 -3.11
N ASP A 286 -2.47 16.00 -4.17
CA ASP A 286 -2.03 16.37 -5.51
C ASP A 286 -2.94 17.47 -6.10
N TYR A 287 -2.63 18.73 -5.80
CA TYR A 287 -3.34 19.89 -6.33
C TYR A 287 -3.06 20.15 -7.82
N ASN A 288 -2.10 19.46 -8.44
CA ASN A 288 -1.80 19.63 -9.85
C ASN A 288 -2.68 18.77 -10.76
N LYS A 289 -3.16 17.62 -10.23
CA LYS A 289 -3.96 16.67 -11.02
C LYS A 289 -5.23 16.21 -10.34
N MET A 290 -5.17 15.78 -9.08
CA MET A 290 -6.34 15.21 -8.39
C MET A 290 -7.27 16.29 -7.83
N PHE A 291 -6.71 17.33 -7.20
CA PHE A 291 -7.44 18.36 -6.46
C PHE A 291 -7.19 19.76 -7.04
N THR A 292 -7.39 19.93 -8.35
CA THR A 292 -7.00 21.16 -9.10
C THR A 292 -7.71 22.43 -8.63
N GLN A 293 -8.93 22.33 -8.12
CA GLN A 293 -9.69 23.47 -7.56
C GLN A 293 -9.57 23.57 -6.04
N GLY A 294 -8.69 22.77 -5.43
CA GLY A 294 -8.55 22.69 -3.99
C GLY A 294 -9.48 21.67 -3.34
N VAL A 295 -9.62 21.79 -2.01
CA VAL A 295 -10.41 20.88 -1.18
C VAL A 295 -11.21 21.61 -0.12
N VAL A 296 -12.26 20.97 0.36
CA VAL A 296 -13.11 21.45 1.45
C VAL A 296 -13.14 20.40 2.56
N ILE A 297 -12.95 20.84 3.80
CA ILE A 297 -13.17 19.98 4.97
C ILE A 297 -14.66 19.90 5.23
N THR A 298 -15.27 18.77 4.91
CA THR A 298 -16.74 18.62 4.98
C THR A 298 -17.20 18.08 6.31
N ASN A 299 -16.36 17.32 7.03
CA ASN A 299 -16.73 16.80 8.34
C ASN A 299 -15.52 16.51 9.23
N VAL A 300 -15.64 16.81 10.52
CA VAL A 300 -14.70 16.40 11.57
C VAL A 300 -15.52 15.80 12.71
N THR A 301 -15.36 14.51 12.97
CA THR A 301 -16.09 13.79 14.03
C THR A 301 -15.15 12.98 14.90
N GLY A 302 -15.66 12.41 16.00
CA GLY A 302 -14.88 11.63 16.97
C GLY A 302 -14.67 12.38 18.30
N SER A 303 -14.18 11.66 19.31
CA SER A 303 -13.99 12.20 20.66
C SER A 303 -12.95 13.32 20.74
N ALA A 304 -12.03 13.39 19.78
CA ALA A 304 -11.02 14.44 19.66
C ALA A 304 -11.29 15.46 18.54
N ALA A 305 -12.50 15.49 17.95
CA ALA A 305 -12.80 16.37 16.82
C ALA A 305 -12.48 17.86 17.10
N ALA A 306 -12.83 18.35 18.29
CA ALA A 306 -12.59 19.73 18.70
C ALA A 306 -11.11 20.05 19.01
N ALA A 307 -10.25 19.02 19.07
CA ALA A 307 -8.82 19.15 19.33
C ALA A 307 -7.98 19.19 18.04
N ILE A 308 -8.62 19.38 16.89
CA ILE A 308 -7.97 19.37 15.58
C ILE A 308 -8.28 20.66 14.86
N SER A 309 -7.21 21.31 14.41
CA SER A 309 -7.30 22.40 13.44
C SER A 309 -6.66 21.95 12.14
N VAL A 310 -7.27 22.32 11.02
CA VAL A 310 -6.72 22.06 9.69
C VAL A 310 -6.42 23.40 9.05
N ARG A 311 -5.20 23.58 8.58
CA ARG A 311 -4.78 24.78 7.84
C ARG A 311 -3.90 24.39 6.67
N GLU A 312 -3.76 25.31 5.72
CA GLU A 312 -2.80 25.13 4.64
C GLU A 312 -1.37 25.25 5.16
N HIS A 313 -0.48 24.52 4.50
CA HIS A 313 0.95 24.55 4.73
C HIS A 313 1.69 24.40 3.40
N PHE A 314 2.76 25.17 3.23
CA PHE A 314 3.66 25.10 2.10
C PHE A 314 5.02 24.65 2.60
N GLY A 315 5.45 23.46 2.19
CA GLY A 315 6.75 22.89 2.53
C GLY A 315 7.71 22.96 1.35
N THR A 316 9.02 23.04 1.62
CA THR A 316 10.09 23.10 0.59
C THR A 316 11.23 22.13 0.91
N GLU A 317 10.94 21.05 1.61
CA GLU A 317 11.93 20.15 2.22
C GLU A 317 12.82 19.43 1.19
N ASP A 318 12.30 19.20 -0.02
CA ASP A 318 13.02 18.65 -1.18
C ASP A 318 13.45 19.73 -2.19
N GLY A 319 13.36 21.01 -1.81
CA GLY A 319 13.64 22.16 -2.68
C GLY A 319 12.49 22.53 -3.63
N LEU A 320 11.36 21.80 -3.59
CA LEU A 320 10.15 22.11 -4.35
C LEU A 320 9.06 22.60 -3.40
N GLU A 321 8.37 23.68 -3.76
CA GLU A 321 7.21 24.12 -3.00
C GLU A 321 6.08 23.08 -3.14
N ARG A 322 5.60 22.59 -2.00
CA ARG A 322 4.54 21.59 -1.90
C ARG A 322 3.43 22.11 -1.02
N ARG A 323 2.25 22.29 -1.61
CA ARG A 323 1.02 22.60 -0.88
C ARG A 323 0.49 21.35 -0.17
N MET A 324 0.23 21.49 1.11
CA MET A 324 -0.23 20.42 2.01
C MET A 324 -1.28 20.98 2.98
N LEU A 325 -1.99 20.08 3.64
CA LEU A 325 -2.74 20.41 4.85
C LEU A 325 -1.90 20.07 6.08
N ALA A 326 -1.78 21.02 7.00
CA ALA A 326 -1.29 20.79 8.35
C ALA A 326 -2.47 20.49 9.27
N LEU A 327 -2.45 19.31 9.88
CA LEU A 327 -3.38 18.87 10.90
C LEU A 327 -2.71 19.15 12.26
N ASP A 328 -3.09 20.27 12.88
CA ASP A 328 -2.60 20.65 14.20
C ASP A 328 -3.44 19.96 15.28
N LEU A 329 -2.77 19.11 16.07
CA LEU A 329 -3.34 18.24 17.08
C LEU A 329 -3.07 18.83 18.46
N MET A 330 -4.12 19.16 19.20
CA MET A 330 -4.01 19.81 20.50
C MET A 330 -3.88 18.80 21.64
N GLN A 331 -3.22 19.21 22.72
CA GLN A 331 -2.92 18.35 23.87
C GLN A 331 -4.18 17.74 24.52
N GLN A 332 -5.29 18.49 24.56
CA GLN A 332 -6.56 18.00 25.10
C GLN A 332 -7.21 16.88 24.28
N GLY A 333 -6.76 16.64 23.04
CA GLY A 333 -7.25 15.56 22.19
C GLY A 333 -6.48 14.25 22.33
N VAL A 334 -5.36 14.23 23.06
CA VAL A 334 -4.50 13.05 23.20
C VAL A 334 -5.29 11.88 23.80
N GLY A 335 -5.18 10.71 23.18
CA GLY A 335 -5.94 9.50 23.49
C GLY A 335 -7.32 9.43 22.84
N GLY A 336 -7.82 10.55 22.29
CA GLY A 336 -9.08 10.58 21.55
C GLY A 336 -8.91 10.29 20.06
N GLU A 337 -10.01 9.88 19.44
CA GLU A 337 -10.08 9.57 18.01
C GLU A 337 -10.70 10.72 17.23
N PHE A 338 -10.27 10.87 15.98
CA PHE A 338 -10.90 11.76 15.04
C PHE A 338 -11.07 11.10 13.67
N ARG A 339 -12.15 11.50 13.00
CA ARG A 339 -12.39 11.23 11.59
C ARG A 339 -12.52 12.54 10.84
N LEU A 340 -11.65 12.75 9.87
CA LEU A 340 -11.63 13.91 8.97
C LEU A 340 -12.11 13.47 7.58
N ILE A 341 -13.12 14.15 7.05
CA ILE A 341 -13.59 13.97 5.67
C ILE A 341 -13.24 15.23 4.88
N ILE A 342 -12.63 15.00 3.72
CA ILE A 342 -12.16 16.04 2.80
C ILE A 342 -12.74 15.70 1.43
N ASP A 343 -13.45 16.65 0.83
CA ASP A 343 -13.97 16.51 -0.53
C ASP A 343 -13.22 17.47 -1.47
N ALA A 344 -13.15 17.12 -2.76
CA ALA A 344 -12.65 18.03 -3.79
C ALA A 344 -13.59 19.25 -3.91
N ALA A 345 -13.03 20.45 -4.06
CA ALA A 345 -13.82 21.69 -4.02
C ALA A 345 -14.69 21.91 -5.26
N ASP A 346 -14.38 21.24 -6.36
CA ASP A 346 -15.13 21.22 -7.63
C ASP A 346 -16.28 20.21 -7.63
N LYS A 347 -16.51 19.51 -6.51
CA LYS A 347 -17.68 18.66 -6.35
C LYS A 347 -18.90 19.56 -6.20
N GLU A 348 -19.75 19.59 -7.23
CA GLU A 348 -21.12 20.10 -7.07
C GLU A 348 -21.75 19.36 -5.87
N GLY A 349 -22.54 20.08 -5.05
CA GLY A 349 -23.07 19.59 -3.79
C GLY A 349 -23.72 18.20 -3.91
N PRO A 350 -23.95 17.50 -2.78
CA PRO A 350 -24.22 16.05 -2.78
C PRO A 350 -25.27 15.68 -3.83
N GLU A 351 -24.86 14.91 -4.85
CA GLU A 351 -25.80 14.31 -5.79
C GLU A 351 -26.72 13.39 -4.99
N SER A 352 -27.90 13.90 -4.65
CA SER A 352 -29.05 13.10 -4.32
C SER A 352 -29.50 12.41 -5.61
N GLY A 353 -28.86 11.30 -5.98
CA GLY A 353 -29.11 10.69 -7.28
C GLY A 353 -28.55 9.29 -7.42
N THR A 354 -29.43 8.32 -7.26
CA THR A 354 -29.22 6.90 -7.56
C THR A 354 -28.74 6.67 -8.99
N GLY A 355 -27.47 6.36 -9.18
CA GLY A 355 -26.91 5.78 -10.41
C GLY A 355 -26.21 4.46 -10.08
N PRO A 356 -26.30 3.43 -10.93
CA PRO A 356 -25.73 2.12 -10.61
C PRO A 356 -24.21 2.26 -10.53
N GLY A 357 -23.65 2.02 -9.35
CA GLY A 357 -22.22 1.83 -9.18
C GLY A 357 -21.75 0.75 -10.15
N TRP A 358 -20.77 1.09 -10.98
CA TRP A 358 -20.16 0.13 -11.88
C TRP A 358 -19.26 -0.79 -11.06
N TRP A 359 -19.79 -1.95 -10.68
CA TRP A 359 -19.04 -3.17 -10.38
C TRP A 359 -19.90 -4.40 -10.60
#